data_AF-A0A352KC46-F1
#
_entry.id   AF-A0A352KC46-F1
#
_cell.length_a   1.000
_cell.length_b   1.000
_cell.length_c   1.000
_cell.angle_alpha   90.00
_cell.angle_beta   90.00
_cell.angle_gamma   90.00
#
_symmetry.space_group_name_H-M   'P 1'
#
loop_
_entity.id
_entity.type
_entity.pdbx_description
1 polymer ?
#
loop_
_entity_poly.entity_id
_entity_poly.type
_entity_poly.pdbx_seq_one_letter_code
_entity_poly.pdbx_strand_id
1 'polypeptide(L)'
;PIAEVAADGSFVVSKPDGTGGLVSFGTVAEQMLYEIGDPRAYFLPDVTCDFSQVTIDELDRDLVRVANAKGRPPTPTYKVSATYEDGFRVGIYHTIGGIDAAAKAERTGEAILKRCRQMLRDSNQPDFSETSIEILGAEGSYGPHSRARGAREVILKLAAKHETTQALNMLVRESTSAATAMSPGICGMAGNRPKVSPVVRLFSCLVPKAELPVAVHVEGNILPVDVPLEGGFDAAMLRESSEQAEAADVGGDDASGMVTVPLVALAYGRSGDKGNHANVGIIARRPDYLPWIRRTLTEQAVASHYAHILEGAVHRFDLPGVHGLNFLLENVLGGGGTASLRNDPQGKAFAQMLLDYPVSVPRALAVADKLEVLAA
;
A
#
# COMPACT_ATOMS: atom_id res chain seq x y z
N PRO A 1 5.33 8.11 -21.50
CA PRO A 1 4.14 8.98 -21.58
C PRO A 1 4.60 10.43 -21.53
N ILE A 2 3.84 11.33 -22.13
CA ILE A 2 4.07 12.77 -22.17
C ILE A 2 2.86 13.43 -21.51
N ALA A 3 3.07 14.45 -20.68
CA ALA A 3 1.99 15.27 -20.14
C ALA A 3 2.12 16.69 -20.70
N GLU A 4 1.15 17.11 -21.50
CA GLU A 4 1.08 18.47 -22.05
C GLU A 4 0.14 19.30 -21.18
N VAL A 5 0.71 20.24 -20.43
CA VAL A 5 -0.01 21.02 -19.41
C VAL A 5 -0.44 22.38 -19.97
N ALA A 6 -1.73 22.66 -19.88
CA ALA A 6 -2.33 23.92 -20.28
C ALA A 6 -2.23 24.98 -19.16
N ALA A 7 -2.42 26.24 -19.52
CA ALA A 7 -2.33 27.36 -18.58
C ALA A 7 -3.38 27.33 -17.45
N ASP A 8 -4.49 26.62 -17.65
CA ASP A 8 -5.55 26.42 -16.65
C ASP A 8 -5.26 25.25 -15.67
N GLY A 9 -4.10 24.59 -15.80
CA GLY A 9 -3.69 23.44 -15.00
C GLY A 9 -4.26 22.11 -15.45
N SER A 10 -5.15 22.08 -16.46
CA SER A 10 -5.53 20.83 -17.12
C SER A 10 -4.36 20.30 -17.95
N PHE A 11 -4.31 19.00 -18.17
CA PHE A 11 -3.27 18.40 -19.01
C PHE A 11 -3.79 17.20 -19.79
N VAL A 12 -3.08 16.88 -20.87
CA VAL A 12 -3.33 15.68 -21.66
C VAL A 12 -2.13 14.75 -21.53
N VAL A 13 -2.41 13.50 -21.16
CA VAL A 13 -1.43 12.41 -21.12
C VAL A 13 -1.49 11.67 -22.45
N SER A 14 -0.34 11.53 -23.10
CA SER A 14 -0.20 10.85 -24.38
C SER A 14 1.04 9.95 -24.41
N LYS A 15 1.24 9.23 -25.52
CA LYS A 15 2.49 8.50 -25.82
C LYS A 15 2.81 8.57 -27.31
N PRO A 16 4.10 8.46 -27.70
CA PRO A 16 4.47 8.43 -29.11
C PRO A 16 3.89 7.21 -29.84
N ASP A 17 3.49 7.41 -31.10
CA ASP A 17 2.97 6.35 -31.98
C ASP A 17 3.97 5.20 -32.17
N GLY A 18 3.45 3.99 -32.36
CA GLY A 18 4.26 2.80 -32.63
C GLY A 18 5.10 2.29 -31.45
N THR A 19 4.98 2.89 -30.26
CA THR A 19 5.67 2.42 -29.04
C THR A 19 4.79 1.51 -28.20
N GLY A 20 5.39 0.66 -27.34
CA GLY A 20 4.64 -0.20 -26.41
C GLY A 20 3.98 0.53 -25.24
N GLY A 21 3.20 -0.19 -24.43
CA GLY A 21 2.44 0.36 -23.30
C GLY A 21 1.06 0.90 -23.70
N LEU A 22 0.30 1.33 -22.69
CA LEU A 22 -1.08 1.79 -22.81
C LEU A 22 -1.25 3.09 -22.03
N VAL A 23 -1.94 4.06 -22.65
CA VAL A 23 -2.48 5.24 -21.95
C VAL A 23 -4.01 5.17 -22.07
N SER A 24 -4.68 5.00 -20.94
CA SER A 24 -6.14 4.90 -20.85
C SER A 24 -6.62 5.52 -19.55
N PHE A 25 -7.94 5.72 -19.43
CA PHE A 25 -8.57 6.14 -18.18
C PHE A 25 -8.02 5.36 -16.98
N GLY A 26 -8.03 4.02 -17.04
CA GLY A 26 -7.58 3.16 -15.94
C GLY A 26 -6.13 3.39 -15.53
N THR A 27 -5.20 3.46 -16.49
CA THR A 27 -3.77 3.65 -16.19
C THR A 27 -3.47 5.00 -15.55
N VAL A 28 -4.15 6.07 -16.00
CA VAL A 28 -3.97 7.42 -15.48
C VAL A 28 -4.64 7.55 -14.11
N ALA A 29 -5.84 7.00 -13.96
CA ALA A 29 -6.60 7.04 -12.71
C ALA A 29 -5.90 6.26 -11.59
N GLU A 30 -5.37 5.06 -11.87
CA GLU A 30 -4.56 4.31 -10.91
C GLU A 30 -3.31 5.09 -10.49
N GLN A 31 -2.62 5.75 -11.44
CA GLN A 31 -1.44 6.57 -11.12
C GLN A 31 -1.79 7.77 -10.25
N MET A 32 -2.95 8.40 -10.47
CA MET A 32 -3.44 9.51 -9.63
C MET A 32 -3.63 9.10 -8.17
N LEU A 33 -4.10 7.86 -7.93
CA LEU A 33 -4.33 7.35 -6.57
C LEU A 33 -3.09 6.70 -5.94
N TYR A 34 -1.92 6.75 -6.55
CA TYR A 34 -0.72 6.15 -5.97
C TYR A 34 -0.12 7.02 -4.85
N GLU A 35 0.07 6.46 -3.65
CA GLU A 35 0.73 7.10 -2.48
C GLU A 35 0.05 8.40 -1.99
N ILE A 36 -1.28 8.47 -2.14
CA ILE A 36 -2.12 9.60 -1.75
C ILE A 36 -2.73 9.41 -0.34
N GLY A 37 -2.61 10.44 0.50
CA GLY A 37 -3.26 10.50 1.83
C GLY A 37 -4.70 11.00 1.73
N ASP A 38 -5.05 12.06 2.45
CA ASP A 38 -6.31 12.78 2.19
C ASP A 38 -6.21 13.50 0.83
N PRO A 39 -7.01 13.10 -0.19
CA PRO A 39 -6.93 13.70 -1.52
C PRO A 39 -7.39 15.15 -1.56
N ARG A 40 -8.11 15.64 -0.54
CA ARG A 40 -8.56 17.04 -0.44
C ARG A 40 -7.47 17.98 0.09
N ALA A 41 -6.43 17.41 0.69
CA ALA A 41 -5.39 18.14 1.43
C ALA A 41 -4.00 17.51 1.23
N TYR A 42 -3.58 17.36 -0.03
CA TYR A 42 -2.24 16.86 -0.31
C TYR A 42 -1.20 17.97 -0.15
N PHE A 43 -0.53 17.99 1.00
CA PHE A 43 0.44 19.04 1.35
C PHE A 43 1.75 18.94 0.55
N LEU A 44 2.05 20.02 -0.19
CA LEU A 44 3.32 20.34 -0.82
C LEU A 44 3.91 21.62 -0.18
N PRO A 45 5.20 21.93 -0.41
CA PRO A 45 5.86 23.08 0.21
C PRO A 45 5.21 24.44 -0.08
N ASP A 46 4.65 24.63 -1.27
CA ASP A 46 4.16 25.91 -1.80
C ASP A 46 2.66 25.90 -2.14
N VAL A 47 2.01 24.74 -2.09
CA VAL A 47 0.58 24.58 -2.36
C VAL A 47 0.01 23.41 -1.55
N THR A 48 -1.27 23.48 -1.21
CA THR A 48 -2.02 22.29 -0.79
C THR A 48 -2.91 21.84 -1.93
N CYS A 49 -2.70 20.65 -2.49
CA CYS A 49 -3.49 20.16 -3.61
C CYS A 49 -4.78 19.49 -3.16
N ASP A 50 -5.85 19.77 -3.90
CA ASP A 50 -7.13 19.08 -3.82
C ASP A 50 -7.37 18.32 -5.12
N PHE A 51 -7.37 17.00 -5.01
CA PHE A 51 -7.59 16.05 -6.09
C PHE A 51 -8.99 15.42 -6.04
N SER A 52 -9.82 15.77 -5.06
CA SER A 52 -11.12 15.10 -4.82
C SER A 52 -12.10 15.22 -5.99
N GLN A 53 -12.02 16.33 -6.74
CA GLN A 53 -12.87 16.64 -7.88
C GLN A 53 -12.14 16.53 -9.22
N VAL A 54 -10.96 15.89 -9.26
CA VAL A 54 -10.27 15.65 -10.54
C VAL A 54 -11.14 14.79 -11.43
N THR A 55 -11.25 15.17 -12.70
CA THR A 55 -11.93 14.39 -13.75
C THR A 55 -10.91 13.87 -14.74
N ILE A 56 -11.18 12.68 -15.29
CA ILE A 56 -10.32 12.00 -16.26
C ILE A 56 -11.19 11.56 -17.43
N ASP A 57 -10.89 12.07 -18.62
CA ASP A 57 -11.65 11.82 -19.85
C ASP A 57 -10.74 11.19 -20.90
N GLU A 58 -11.11 10.04 -21.44
CA GLU A 58 -10.41 9.41 -22.57
C GLU A 58 -10.86 10.10 -23.86
N LEU A 59 -9.97 10.89 -24.48
CA LEU A 59 -10.29 11.71 -25.65
C LEU A 59 -10.17 10.90 -26.95
N ASP A 60 -9.16 10.04 -27.01
CA ASP A 60 -8.89 9.11 -28.11
C ASP A 60 -8.00 7.97 -27.59
N ARG A 61 -7.66 7.03 -28.45
CA ARG A 61 -6.67 5.98 -28.17
C ARG A 61 -5.37 6.60 -27.68
N ASP A 62 -4.90 6.13 -26.53
CA ASP A 62 -3.64 6.56 -25.93
C ASP A 62 -3.58 8.07 -25.62
N LEU A 63 -4.74 8.73 -25.49
CA LEU A 63 -4.87 10.17 -25.27
C LEU A 63 -5.92 10.47 -24.18
N VAL A 64 -5.47 10.86 -22.99
CA VAL A 64 -6.33 11.02 -21.81
C VAL A 64 -6.17 12.43 -21.22
N ARG A 65 -7.27 13.14 -21.06
CA ARG A 65 -7.30 14.46 -20.42
C ARG A 65 -7.54 14.33 -18.93
N VAL A 66 -6.82 15.12 -18.14
CA VAL A 66 -6.99 15.27 -16.69
C VAL A 66 -7.25 16.74 -16.39
N ALA A 67 -8.28 17.02 -15.58
CA ALA A 67 -8.67 18.38 -15.23
C ALA A 67 -9.15 18.48 -13.79
N ASN A 68 -9.47 19.70 -13.35
CA ASN A 68 -10.09 20.00 -12.05
C ASN A 68 -9.26 19.71 -10.79
N ALA A 69 -7.96 19.48 -10.92
CA ALA A 69 -7.06 19.61 -9.76
C ALA A 69 -7.07 21.07 -9.28
N LYS A 70 -7.23 21.29 -7.97
CA LYS A 70 -7.25 22.64 -7.38
C LYS A 70 -6.09 22.83 -6.42
N GLY A 71 -5.54 24.04 -6.41
CA GLY A 71 -4.58 24.48 -5.41
C GLY A 71 -5.27 25.29 -4.33
N ARG A 72 -4.92 25.01 -3.07
CA ARG A 72 -5.26 25.81 -1.89
C ARG A 72 -3.98 26.43 -1.34
N PRO A 73 -4.07 27.47 -0.49
CA PRO A 73 -2.88 28.05 0.13
C PRO A 73 -2.01 26.98 0.83
N PRO A 74 -0.69 27.17 0.90
CA PRO A 74 0.20 26.24 1.59
C PRO A 74 0.00 26.27 3.10
N THR A 75 0.57 25.29 3.79
CA THR A 75 0.74 25.32 5.24
C THR A 75 1.95 26.19 5.64
N PRO A 76 2.04 26.64 6.90
CA PRO A 76 3.23 27.31 7.43
C PRO A 76 4.38 26.33 7.77
N THR A 77 4.26 25.06 7.36
CA THR A 77 5.20 23.97 7.69
C THR A 77 5.71 23.27 6.44
N TYR A 78 6.93 22.75 6.50
CA TYR A 78 7.43 21.76 5.55
C TYR A 78 7.19 20.35 6.08
N LYS A 79 6.92 19.42 5.17
CA LYS A 79 6.98 17.99 5.47
C LYS A 79 8.43 17.55 5.34
N VAL A 80 9.03 17.16 6.45
CA VAL A 80 10.41 16.69 6.52
C VAL A 80 10.43 15.18 6.69
N SER A 81 11.23 14.52 5.87
CA SER A 81 11.55 13.11 6.01
C SER A 81 12.96 13.00 6.60
N ALA A 82 13.04 12.56 7.85
CA ALA A 82 14.28 12.28 8.55
C ALA A 82 14.53 10.77 8.59
N THR A 83 15.80 10.38 8.72
CA THR A 83 16.18 8.98 8.87
C THR A 83 17.13 8.79 10.04
N TYR A 84 17.02 7.67 10.75
CA TYR A 84 17.94 7.30 11.82
C TYR A 84 18.29 5.81 11.77
N GLU A 85 19.44 5.44 12.34
CA GLU A 85 19.87 4.05 12.47
C GLU A 85 19.05 3.33 13.54
N ASP A 86 18.44 2.21 13.17
CA ASP A 86 17.52 1.45 14.03
C ASP A 86 17.94 -0.02 14.13
N GLY A 87 19.24 -0.23 14.42
CA GLY A 87 19.85 -1.54 14.53
C GLY A 87 20.00 -2.25 13.18
N PHE A 88 19.77 -3.56 13.18
CA PHE A 88 20.02 -4.43 12.04
C PHE A 88 18.85 -5.38 11.79
N ARG A 89 18.75 -5.90 10.56
CA ARG A 89 17.80 -6.95 10.18
C ARG A 89 18.47 -8.04 9.36
N VAL A 90 17.82 -9.20 9.32
CA VAL A 90 18.12 -10.27 8.37
C VAL A 90 16.82 -10.87 7.85
N GLY A 91 16.82 -11.26 6.56
CA GLY A 91 15.76 -12.04 5.93
C GLY A 91 16.35 -13.34 5.39
N ILE A 92 15.66 -14.45 5.63
CA ILE A 92 16.08 -15.81 5.28
C ILE A 92 14.94 -16.48 4.54
N TYR A 93 15.25 -17.14 3.43
CA TYR A 93 14.29 -17.83 2.59
C TYR A 93 14.67 -19.30 2.48
N HIS A 94 13.72 -20.19 2.76
CA HIS A 94 13.85 -21.63 2.54
C HIS A 94 12.71 -22.11 1.66
N THR A 95 13.04 -22.77 0.56
CA THR A 95 12.02 -23.47 -0.23
C THR A 95 11.67 -24.77 0.47
N ILE A 96 10.38 -25.10 0.56
CA ILE A 96 9.91 -26.36 1.12
C ILE A 96 8.93 -27.00 0.13
N GLY A 97 9.25 -28.21 -0.29
CA GLY A 97 8.41 -29.03 -1.18
C GLY A 97 7.75 -30.21 -0.48
N GLY A 98 6.73 -30.76 -1.14
CA GLY A 98 6.05 -32.01 -0.78
C GLY A 98 4.76 -31.81 0.00
N ILE A 99 4.26 -32.90 0.59
CA ILE A 99 3.05 -32.88 1.42
C ILE A 99 3.21 -31.91 2.59
N ASP A 100 2.12 -31.22 2.94
CA ASP A 100 2.02 -30.27 4.06
C ASP A 100 3.11 -29.19 4.06
N ALA A 101 3.55 -28.74 2.88
CA ALA A 101 4.66 -27.80 2.75
C ALA A 101 4.46 -26.51 3.57
N ALA A 102 3.26 -25.94 3.56
CA ALA A 102 2.92 -24.76 4.36
C ALA A 102 3.05 -25.01 5.87
N ALA A 103 2.46 -26.09 6.39
CA ALA A 103 2.53 -26.42 7.81
C ALA A 103 3.97 -26.73 8.26
N LYS A 104 4.74 -27.43 7.42
CA LYS A 104 6.18 -27.67 7.66
C LYS A 104 6.97 -26.37 7.70
N ALA A 105 6.66 -25.42 6.81
CA ALA A 105 7.32 -24.11 6.75
C ALA A 105 7.10 -23.32 8.04
N GLU A 106 5.86 -23.20 8.49
CA GLU A 106 5.54 -22.53 9.76
C GLU A 106 6.26 -23.17 10.93
N ARG A 107 6.16 -24.50 11.04
CA ARG A 107 6.78 -25.22 12.14
C ARG A 107 8.30 -25.07 12.15
N THR A 108 8.92 -25.04 10.98
CA THR A 108 10.37 -24.82 10.83
C THR A 108 10.76 -23.42 11.27
N GLY A 109 10.04 -22.38 10.82
CA GLY A 109 10.27 -21.00 11.23
C GLY A 109 10.14 -20.80 12.73
N GLU A 110 9.08 -21.34 13.34
CA GLU A 110 8.85 -21.32 14.79
C GLU A 110 9.97 -22.02 15.56
N ALA A 111 10.40 -23.20 15.09
CA ALA A 111 11.44 -23.98 15.75
C ALA A 111 12.80 -23.27 15.71
N ILE A 112 13.15 -22.67 14.57
CA ILE A 112 14.38 -21.87 14.42
C ILE A 112 14.35 -20.68 15.39
N LEU A 113 13.26 -19.88 15.40
CA LEU A 113 13.15 -18.75 16.30
C LEU A 113 13.21 -19.17 17.77
N LYS A 114 12.49 -20.23 18.16
CA LYS A 114 12.49 -20.75 19.52
C LYS A 114 13.90 -21.15 19.98
N ARG A 115 14.66 -21.83 19.12
CA ARG A 115 16.05 -22.26 19.43
C ARG A 115 16.99 -21.06 19.50
N CYS A 116 16.91 -20.12 18.56
CA CYS A 116 17.71 -18.90 18.60
C CYS A 116 17.44 -18.06 19.85
N ARG A 117 16.17 -17.90 20.25
CA ARG A 117 15.81 -17.22 21.51
C ARG A 117 16.45 -17.87 22.73
N GLN A 118 16.53 -19.20 22.77
CA GLN A 118 17.27 -19.89 23.82
C GLN A 118 18.76 -19.54 23.78
N MET A 119 19.38 -19.61 22.60
CA MET A 119 20.82 -19.29 22.44
C MET A 119 21.14 -17.83 22.82
N LEU A 120 20.26 -16.88 22.51
CA LEU A 120 20.41 -15.48 22.92
C LEU A 120 20.38 -15.35 24.44
N ARG A 121 19.42 -16.00 25.11
CA ARG A 121 19.35 -16.04 26.58
C ARG A 121 20.58 -16.67 27.20
N ASP A 122 21.03 -17.81 26.68
CA ASP A 122 22.24 -18.51 27.15
C ASP A 122 23.51 -17.66 26.96
N SER A 123 23.48 -16.74 25.99
CA SER A 123 24.58 -15.79 25.69
C SER A 123 24.38 -14.41 26.34
N ASN A 124 23.39 -14.25 27.20
CA ASN A 124 23.03 -12.99 27.87
C ASN A 124 22.82 -11.81 26.89
N GLN A 125 22.20 -12.07 25.75
CA GLN A 125 21.76 -11.08 24.76
C GLN A 125 20.24 -10.82 24.90
N PRO A 126 19.75 -9.62 24.55
CA PRO A 126 18.32 -9.38 24.45
C PRO A 126 17.66 -10.28 23.38
N ASP A 127 16.33 -10.39 23.43
CA ASP A 127 15.57 -11.05 22.37
C ASP A 127 15.54 -10.17 21.11
N PHE A 128 15.12 -10.74 19.98
CA PHE A 128 14.82 -10.01 18.77
C PHE A 128 13.76 -8.92 19.05
N SER A 129 14.02 -7.70 18.59
CA SER A 129 13.08 -6.59 18.72
C SER A 129 11.84 -6.75 17.84
N GLU A 130 11.97 -7.52 16.75
CA GLU A 130 10.88 -7.87 15.84
C GLU A 130 11.21 -9.18 15.14
N THR A 131 10.21 -10.02 14.87
CA THR A 131 10.35 -11.25 14.08
C THR A 131 9.17 -11.41 13.14
N SER A 132 9.40 -12.02 11.97
CA SER A 132 8.36 -12.25 10.98
C SER A 132 8.54 -13.61 10.31
N ILE A 133 7.46 -14.39 10.26
CA ILE A 133 7.34 -15.64 9.51
C ILE A 133 6.24 -15.46 8.48
N GLU A 134 6.57 -15.63 7.20
CA GLU A 134 5.62 -15.55 6.09
C GLU A 134 5.84 -16.74 5.16
N ILE A 135 4.73 -17.36 4.73
CA ILE A 135 4.77 -18.54 3.85
C ILE A 135 4.30 -18.14 2.45
N LEU A 136 5.25 -17.84 1.57
CA LEU A 136 4.96 -17.47 0.18
C LEU A 136 4.54 -18.72 -0.60
N GLY A 137 3.54 -18.59 -1.46
CA GLY A 137 2.88 -19.72 -2.13
C GLY A 137 1.69 -20.29 -1.35
N ALA A 138 1.63 -20.07 -0.03
CA ALA A 138 0.46 -20.38 0.80
C ALA A 138 -0.37 -19.13 1.15
N GLU A 139 -0.21 -18.05 0.37
CA GLU A 139 -0.91 -16.78 0.55
C GLU A 139 -0.75 -16.18 1.95
N GLY A 140 0.45 -16.25 2.55
CA GLY A 140 0.70 -15.66 3.87
C GLY A 140 0.34 -14.16 3.97
N SER A 141 0.43 -13.41 2.87
CA SER A 141 0.00 -12.00 2.80
C SER A 141 -1.51 -11.82 3.01
N TYR A 142 -2.33 -12.78 2.57
CA TYR A 142 -3.79 -12.76 2.74
C TYR A 142 -4.26 -13.10 4.16
N GLY A 143 -3.36 -13.53 5.04
CA GLY A 143 -3.68 -13.85 6.43
C GLY A 143 -4.86 -14.84 6.55
N PRO A 144 -5.95 -14.50 7.26
CA PRO A 144 -7.10 -15.38 7.42
C PRO A 144 -7.87 -15.65 6.11
N HIS A 145 -7.62 -14.86 5.06
CA HIS A 145 -8.27 -15.00 3.75
C HIS A 145 -7.53 -15.94 2.78
N SER A 146 -6.45 -16.59 3.24
CA SER A 146 -5.71 -17.56 2.44
C SER A 146 -6.58 -18.76 2.02
N ARG A 147 -6.52 -19.10 0.74
CA ARG A 147 -7.11 -20.27 0.08
C ARG A 147 -6.04 -21.28 -0.36
N ALA A 148 -4.77 -20.88 -0.38
CA ALA A 148 -3.66 -21.69 -0.90
C ALA A 148 -2.88 -22.48 0.17
N ARG A 149 -3.41 -22.65 1.38
CA ARG A 149 -2.73 -23.38 2.48
C ARG A 149 -2.33 -24.82 2.13
N GLY A 150 -3.02 -25.44 1.17
CA GLY A 150 -2.71 -26.77 0.64
C GLY A 150 -1.57 -26.82 -0.40
N ALA A 151 -0.86 -25.71 -0.64
CA ALA A 151 0.26 -25.67 -1.58
C ALA A 151 1.33 -26.71 -1.20
N ARG A 152 1.83 -27.42 -2.23
CA ARG A 152 2.86 -28.47 -2.10
C ARG A 152 4.27 -27.94 -2.33
N GLU A 153 4.40 -26.66 -2.62
CA GLU A 153 5.66 -25.95 -2.77
C GLU A 153 5.47 -24.52 -2.25
N VAL A 154 6.29 -24.14 -1.27
CA VAL A 154 6.21 -22.84 -0.62
C VAL A 154 7.61 -22.30 -0.32
N ILE A 155 7.71 -21.01 -0.03
CA ILE A 155 8.91 -20.41 0.54
C ILE A 155 8.60 -19.97 1.96
N LEU A 156 9.30 -20.56 2.94
CA LEU A 156 9.42 -20.00 4.29
C LEU A 156 10.29 -18.75 4.20
N LYS A 157 9.70 -17.59 4.40
CA LYS A 157 10.42 -16.35 4.67
C LYS A 157 10.45 -16.13 6.18
N LEU A 158 11.64 -16.10 6.75
CA LEU A 158 11.92 -15.83 8.15
C LEU A 158 12.75 -14.56 8.27
N ALA A 159 12.34 -13.61 9.09
CA ALA A 159 13.11 -12.40 9.33
C ALA A 159 13.12 -11.99 10.80
N ALA A 160 14.15 -11.25 11.19
CA ALA A 160 14.27 -10.69 12.53
C ALA A 160 15.04 -9.36 12.53
N LYS A 161 14.78 -8.54 13.55
CA LYS A 161 15.57 -7.36 13.92
C LYS A 161 16.29 -7.58 15.24
N HIS A 162 17.47 -6.96 15.36
CA HIS A 162 18.23 -6.90 16.60
C HIS A 162 19.17 -5.69 16.58
N GLU A 163 19.54 -5.19 17.76
CA GLU A 163 20.51 -4.10 17.92
C GLU A 163 21.94 -4.48 17.48
N THR A 164 22.25 -5.78 17.42
CA THR A 164 23.58 -6.29 17.07
C THR A 164 23.55 -7.27 15.91
N THR A 165 24.58 -7.21 15.05
CA THR A 165 24.76 -8.17 13.97
C THR A 165 25.11 -9.56 14.46
N GLN A 166 25.70 -9.69 15.67
CA GLN A 166 26.07 -10.98 16.26
C GLN A 166 24.84 -11.87 16.48
N ALA A 167 23.80 -11.33 17.10
CA ALA A 167 22.54 -12.05 17.35
C ALA A 167 21.87 -12.51 16.04
N LEU A 168 21.86 -11.66 15.01
CA LEU A 168 21.28 -12.03 13.70
C LEU A 168 22.13 -13.05 12.96
N ASN A 169 23.46 -13.02 13.11
CA ASN A 169 24.33 -14.05 12.56
C ASN A 169 24.13 -15.41 13.28
N MET A 170 23.73 -15.43 14.55
CA MET A 170 23.30 -16.67 15.22
C MET A 170 22.05 -17.24 14.54
N LEU A 171 21.07 -16.40 14.20
CA LEU A 171 19.88 -16.80 13.46
C LEU A 171 20.22 -17.38 12.07
N VAL A 172 21.13 -16.73 11.32
CA VAL A 172 21.58 -17.24 10.02
C VAL A 172 22.22 -18.63 10.14
N ARG A 173 23.07 -18.83 11.16
CA ARG A 173 23.73 -20.13 11.40
C ARG A 173 22.72 -21.21 11.79
N GLU A 174 21.81 -20.90 12.71
CA GLU A 174 20.78 -21.86 13.13
C GLU A 174 19.84 -22.23 11.98
N SER A 175 19.46 -21.25 11.16
CA SER A 175 18.63 -21.47 9.98
C SER A 175 19.33 -22.34 8.92
N THR A 176 20.66 -22.22 8.79
CA THR A 176 21.45 -23.10 7.91
C THR A 176 21.47 -24.54 8.44
N SER A 177 21.61 -24.72 9.77
CA SER A 177 21.55 -26.04 10.42
C SER A 177 20.19 -26.71 10.19
N ALA A 178 19.11 -25.94 10.38
CA ALA A 178 17.73 -26.40 10.26
C ALA A 178 17.43 -27.07 8.91
N ALA A 179 17.98 -26.55 7.82
CA ALA A 179 17.73 -27.08 6.49
C ALA A 179 18.27 -28.50 6.25
N THR A 180 19.19 -28.98 7.08
CA THR A 180 19.71 -30.36 7.03
C THR A 180 19.15 -31.27 8.12
N ALA A 181 18.48 -30.71 9.14
CA ALA A 181 18.14 -31.43 10.36
C ALA A 181 16.66 -31.31 10.80
N MET A 182 15.87 -30.46 10.15
CA MET A 182 14.45 -30.25 10.48
C MET A 182 13.53 -30.83 9.41
N SER A 183 12.53 -30.08 8.93
CA SER A 183 11.45 -30.61 8.11
C SER A 183 11.94 -31.24 6.80
N PRO A 184 11.50 -32.46 6.46
CA PRO A 184 11.78 -33.06 5.16
C PRO A 184 11.22 -32.21 4.02
N GLY A 185 12.00 -32.09 2.94
CA GLY A 185 11.61 -31.32 1.75
C GLY A 185 12.10 -29.88 1.73
N ILE A 186 12.89 -29.44 2.72
CA ILE A 186 13.64 -28.19 2.60
C ILE A 186 14.65 -28.33 1.45
N CYS A 187 14.61 -27.39 0.52
CA CYS A 187 15.49 -27.30 -0.64
C CYS A 187 15.84 -25.82 -0.92
N GLY A 188 16.62 -25.54 -1.96
CA GLY A 188 16.89 -24.16 -2.38
C GLY A 188 17.99 -23.40 -1.61
N MET A 189 18.77 -24.08 -0.77
CA MET A 189 19.89 -23.45 -0.04
C MET A 189 21.15 -23.17 -0.89
N ALA A 190 21.23 -23.69 -2.12
CA ALA A 190 22.42 -23.56 -2.93
C ALA A 190 22.58 -22.11 -3.47
N GLY A 191 23.53 -21.36 -2.92
CA GLY A 191 23.95 -20.05 -3.44
C GLY A 191 23.34 -18.83 -2.76
N ASN A 192 22.34 -18.98 -1.89
CA ASN A 192 21.65 -17.85 -1.25
C ASN A 192 21.97 -17.78 0.25
N ARG A 193 23.06 -17.10 0.63
CA ARG A 193 23.42 -16.89 2.04
C ARG A 193 22.83 -15.56 2.53
N PRO A 194 21.92 -15.56 3.52
CA PRO A 194 21.38 -14.34 4.09
C PRO A 194 22.47 -13.40 4.60
N LYS A 195 22.31 -12.10 4.32
CA LYS A 195 23.20 -11.05 4.81
C LYS A 195 22.47 -10.16 5.81
N VAL A 196 23.10 -9.94 6.95
CA VAL A 196 22.65 -8.94 7.93
C VAL A 196 22.88 -7.54 7.33
N SER A 197 21.88 -6.68 7.42
CA SER A 197 21.94 -5.29 6.92
C SER A 197 21.48 -4.30 7.98
N PRO A 198 22.00 -3.07 8.01
CA PRO A 198 21.47 -2.02 8.88
C PRO A 198 20.02 -1.71 8.52
N VAL A 199 19.26 -1.26 9.51
CA VAL A 199 17.92 -0.69 9.33
C VAL A 199 18.06 0.83 9.43
N VAL A 200 17.65 1.53 8.37
CA VAL A 200 17.58 3.00 8.34
C VAL A 200 16.10 3.37 8.35
N ARG A 201 15.58 3.70 9.53
CA ARG A 201 14.15 3.97 9.67
C ARG A 201 13.83 5.40 9.23
N LEU A 202 12.76 5.53 8.45
CA LEU A 202 12.19 6.81 8.06
C LEU A 202 11.25 7.31 9.16
N PHE A 203 11.38 8.58 9.53
CA PHE A 203 10.45 9.32 10.37
C PHE A 203 10.02 10.58 9.63
N SER A 204 8.71 10.85 9.55
CA SER A 204 8.19 12.06 8.89
C SER A 204 7.56 12.98 9.91
N CYS A 205 7.87 14.27 9.83
CA CYS A 205 7.31 15.30 10.70
C CYS A 205 7.04 16.59 9.94
N LEU A 206 6.35 17.52 10.61
CA LEU A 206 6.16 18.88 10.13
C LEU A 206 7.15 19.80 10.85
N VAL A 207 7.84 20.65 10.10
CA VAL A 207 8.79 21.64 10.63
C VAL A 207 8.33 23.04 10.20
N PRO A 208 8.28 24.05 11.10
CA PRO A 208 7.94 25.41 10.74
C PRO A 208 8.85 25.97 9.64
N LYS A 209 8.28 26.58 8.60
CA LYS A 209 9.05 27.17 7.50
C LYS A 209 10.02 28.25 7.97
N ALA A 210 9.63 29.00 9.00
CA ALA A 210 10.43 30.08 9.58
C ALA A 210 11.77 29.60 10.18
N GLU A 211 11.92 28.31 10.47
CA GLU A 211 13.15 27.73 11.01
C GLU A 211 14.12 27.26 9.91
N LEU A 212 13.69 27.25 8.64
CA LEU A 212 14.43 26.65 7.52
C LEU A 212 14.64 27.68 6.39
N PRO A 213 15.71 28.49 6.45
CA PRO A 213 16.03 29.44 5.38
C PRO A 213 16.35 28.70 4.08
N VAL A 214 15.80 29.20 2.97
CA VAL A 214 15.98 28.62 1.63
C VAL A 214 17.01 29.44 0.85
N ALA A 215 17.91 28.76 0.14
CA ALA A 215 18.89 29.40 -0.73
C ALA A 215 19.15 28.57 -1.99
N VAL A 216 19.51 29.23 -3.08
CA VAL A 216 19.93 28.60 -4.34
C VAL A 216 21.45 28.68 -4.44
N HIS A 217 22.07 27.56 -4.80
CA HIS A 217 23.50 27.46 -5.03
C HIS A 217 23.78 27.49 -6.54
N VAL A 218 24.43 28.54 -7.03
CA VAL A 218 24.83 28.67 -8.45
C VAL A 218 26.31 29.02 -8.52
N GLU A 219 27.10 28.15 -9.17
CA GLU A 219 28.54 28.38 -9.43
C GLU A 219 29.34 28.79 -8.18
N GLY A 220 29.01 28.22 -7.02
CA GLY A 220 29.68 28.53 -5.75
C GLY A 220 29.12 29.75 -4.99
N ASN A 221 28.19 30.50 -5.58
CA ASN A 221 27.45 31.56 -4.89
C ASN A 221 26.20 30.98 -4.21
N ILE A 222 25.92 31.46 -3.00
CA ILE A 222 24.71 31.14 -2.25
C ILE A 222 23.80 32.37 -2.29
N LEU A 223 22.65 32.24 -2.94
CA LEU A 223 21.67 33.31 -3.09
C LEU A 223 20.47 32.98 -2.19
N PRO A 224 20.18 33.77 -1.14
CA PRO A 224 19.00 33.56 -0.32
C PRO A 224 17.73 33.73 -1.17
N VAL A 225 16.71 32.92 -0.87
CA VAL A 225 15.39 32.99 -1.51
C VAL A 225 14.35 33.33 -0.46
N ASP A 226 13.66 34.44 -0.69
CA ASP A 226 12.49 34.80 0.10
C ASP A 226 11.34 33.87 -0.26
N VAL A 227 10.92 33.07 0.72
CA VAL A 227 9.78 32.15 0.61
C VAL A 227 8.65 32.60 1.52
N PRO A 228 7.37 32.50 1.09
CA PRO A 228 6.24 32.75 1.96
C PRO A 228 6.27 31.82 3.18
N LEU A 229 6.46 32.42 4.36
CA LEU A 229 6.51 31.70 5.64
C LEU A 229 5.12 31.50 6.23
N GLU A 230 4.24 32.47 6.00
CA GLU A 230 2.85 32.40 6.40
C GLU A 230 2.11 31.44 5.47
N GLY A 231 1.41 30.48 6.06
CA GLY A 231 0.47 29.64 5.34
C GLY A 231 -0.86 30.37 5.11
N GLY A 232 -1.82 29.65 4.58
CA GLY A 232 -3.23 30.07 4.58
C GLY A 232 -4.20 28.90 4.55
N PHE A 233 -3.68 27.67 4.70
CA PHE A 233 -4.50 26.49 4.72
C PHE A 233 -5.29 26.42 6.03
N ASP A 234 -6.61 26.28 5.91
CA ASP A 234 -7.52 26.03 7.02
C ASP A 234 -8.26 24.72 6.77
N ALA A 235 -8.26 23.83 7.76
CA ALA A 235 -9.00 22.58 7.71
C ALA A 235 -10.51 22.80 7.55
N ALA A 236 -11.06 23.95 7.96
CA ALA A 236 -12.45 24.32 7.70
C ALA A 236 -12.78 24.34 6.19
N MET A 237 -11.80 24.64 5.33
CA MET A 237 -11.96 24.62 3.87
C MET A 237 -12.26 23.20 3.34
N LEU A 238 -12.01 22.14 4.11
CA LEU A 238 -12.27 20.75 3.68
C LEU A 238 -13.73 20.34 3.87
N ARG A 239 -14.48 21.03 4.75
CA ARG A 239 -15.84 20.66 5.18
C ARG A 239 -16.91 20.82 4.08
N GLU A 240 -16.69 21.65 3.07
CA GLU A 240 -17.67 21.88 1.99
C GLU A 240 -17.94 20.65 1.10
N SER A 241 -17.12 19.60 1.19
CA SER A 241 -17.21 18.40 0.32
C SER A 241 -17.99 17.22 0.91
N SER A 242 -18.12 17.11 2.24
CA SER A 242 -18.67 15.90 2.88
C SER A 242 -20.19 15.77 2.78
N GLU A 243 -20.92 16.90 2.76
CA GLU A 243 -22.39 16.89 2.73
C GLU A 243 -22.97 16.42 1.38
N GLN A 244 -22.22 16.54 0.28
CA GLN A 244 -22.67 16.12 -1.04
C GLN A 244 -22.50 14.61 -1.29
N ALA A 245 -21.63 13.93 -0.53
CA ALA A 245 -21.31 12.52 -0.74
C ALA A 245 -22.30 11.56 -0.04
N GLU A 246 -23.07 12.02 0.95
CA GLU A 246 -24.10 11.23 1.63
C GLU A 246 -25.43 11.19 0.85
N ALA A 247 -25.67 12.16 -0.04
CA ALA A 247 -26.97 12.35 -0.69
C ALA A 247 -27.22 11.50 -1.96
N ALA A 248 -26.26 10.68 -2.40
CA ALA A 248 -26.37 9.86 -3.62
C ALA A 248 -26.79 8.41 -3.37
N ASP A 249 -27.28 8.09 -2.17
CA ASP A 249 -27.80 6.75 -1.86
C ASP A 249 -29.27 6.64 -2.32
N VAL A 250 -29.47 6.24 -3.59
CA VAL A 250 -30.80 5.86 -4.08
C VAL A 250 -30.70 4.67 -5.05
N GLY A 251 -31.26 3.53 -4.64
CA GLY A 251 -31.53 2.41 -5.56
C GLY A 251 -31.83 1.03 -4.97
N GLY A 252 -33.06 0.83 -4.46
CA GLY A 252 -33.79 -0.45 -4.47
C GLY A 252 -33.40 -1.53 -3.46
N ASP A 253 -34.12 -1.58 -2.34
CA ASP A 253 -34.05 -2.58 -1.26
C ASP A 253 -34.62 -3.98 -1.63
N ASP A 254 -34.51 -4.43 -2.88
CA ASP A 254 -34.92 -5.79 -3.21
C ASP A 254 -33.78 -6.78 -3.01
N ALA A 255 -33.57 -7.16 -1.73
CA ALA A 255 -32.60 -8.19 -1.33
C ALA A 255 -32.83 -9.54 -2.04
N SER A 256 -34.01 -9.78 -2.62
CA SER A 256 -34.35 -11.04 -3.31
C SER A 256 -33.66 -11.23 -4.67
N GLY A 257 -32.98 -10.20 -5.19
CA GLY A 257 -32.34 -10.19 -6.52
C GLY A 257 -30.83 -9.97 -6.53
N MET A 258 -30.13 -10.00 -5.40
CA MET A 258 -28.70 -9.69 -5.33
C MET A 258 -27.81 -10.89 -5.67
N VAL A 259 -26.65 -10.62 -6.26
CA VAL A 259 -25.57 -11.60 -6.52
C VAL A 259 -24.23 -11.01 -6.10
N THR A 260 -23.27 -11.88 -5.78
CA THR A 260 -21.93 -11.46 -5.37
C THR A 260 -20.97 -11.59 -6.54
N VAL A 261 -20.20 -10.54 -6.79
CA VAL A 261 -19.11 -10.51 -7.79
C VAL A 261 -17.81 -10.08 -7.10
N PRO A 262 -16.62 -10.47 -7.59
CA PRO A 262 -15.38 -9.96 -7.02
C PRO A 262 -15.19 -8.48 -7.40
N LEU A 263 -14.60 -7.68 -6.52
CA LEU A 263 -14.39 -6.25 -6.74
C LEU A 263 -13.63 -5.95 -8.05
N VAL A 264 -12.72 -6.83 -8.48
CA VAL A 264 -11.98 -6.71 -9.75
C VAL A 264 -12.88 -6.58 -10.98
N ALA A 265 -14.07 -7.18 -10.95
CA ALA A 265 -15.07 -7.08 -12.02
C ALA A 265 -15.66 -5.67 -12.12
N LEU A 266 -15.67 -4.94 -11.01
CA LEU A 266 -16.29 -3.61 -10.90
C LEU A 266 -15.27 -2.47 -10.89
N ALA A 267 -14.02 -2.72 -10.49
CA ALA A 267 -13.06 -1.66 -10.20
C ALA A 267 -11.63 -1.95 -10.69
N TYR A 268 -10.89 -0.86 -10.90
CA TYR A 268 -9.42 -0.81 -10.87
C TYR A 268 -8.95 -0.61 -9.43
N GLY A 269 -7.68 -0.95 -9.16
CA GLY A 269 -7.15 -0.88 -7.80
C GLY A 269 -5.65 -0.68 -7.76
N ARG A 270 -5.21 0.37 -7.05
CA ARG A 270 -3.78 0.63 -6.84
C ARG A 270 -3.49 1.07 -5.41
N SER A 271 -2.35 0.64 -4.89
CA SER A 271 -1.90 0.95 -3.54
C SER A 271 -0.42 1.29 -3.53
N GLY A 272 0.00 1.98 -2.47
CA GLY A 272 1.38 2.35 -2.24
C GLY A 272 1.60 2.84 -0.82
N ASP A 273 2.86 3.03 -0.45
CA ASP A 273 3.22 3.44 0.89
C ASP A 273 3.06 4.95 1.12
N LYS A 274 2.73 5.29 2.37
CA LYS A 274 2.78 6.65 2.89
C LYS A 274 3.52 6.64 4.21
N GLY A 275 4.83 6.40 4.13
CA GLY A 275 5.66 6.17 5.32
C GLY A 275 5.37 4.81 5.93
N ASN A 276 4.82 4.78 7.15
CA ASN A 276 4.34 3.53 7.77
C ASN A 276 2.87 3.22 7.46
N HIS A 277 2.18 4.10 6.75
CA HIS A 277 0.81 3.91 6.30
C HIS A 277 0.80 3.33 4.89
N ALA A 278 -0.33 2.82 4.44
CA ALA A 278 -0.55 2.49 3.04
C ALA A 278 -1.83 3.13 2.56
N ASN A 279 -1.86 3.56 1.31
CA ASN A 279 -3.09 3.96 0.66
C ASN A 279 -3.60 2.80 -0.22
N VAL A 280 -4.92 2.67 -0.34
CA VAL A 280 -5.59 1.75 -1.27
C VAL A 280 -6.65 2.54 -2.03
N GLY A 281 -6.37 2.85 -3.29
CA GLY A 281 -7.27 3.51 -4.21
C GLY A 281 -8.09 2.50 -5.01
N ILE A 282 -9.40 2.69 -5.06
CA ILE A 282 -10.37 1.87 -5.80
C ILE A 282 -11.14 2.80 -6.75
N ILE A 283 -11.18 2.46 -8.03
CA ILE A 283 -11.80 3.31 -9.06
C ILE A 283 -12.81 2.46 -9.82
N ALA A 284 -14.08 2.85 -9.78
CA ALA A 284 -15.12 2.13 -10.49
C ALA A 284 -14.83 2.14 -12.00
N ARG A 285 -14.93 0.98 -12.64
CA ARG A 285 -14.80 0.86 -14.10
C ARG A 285 -15.91 1.62 -14.83
N ARG A 286 -17.06 1.74 -14.17
CA ARG A 286 -18.22 2.50 -14.64
C ARG A 286 -18.84 3.29 -13.48
N PRO A 287 -19.41 4.48 -13.73
CA PRO A 287 -20.02 5.30 -12.69
C PRO A 287 -21.13 4.60 -11.90
N ASP A 288 -21.92 3.75 -12.57
CA ASP A 288 -23.06 3.01 -11.99
C ASP A 288 -22.64 1.86 -11.06
N TYR A 289 -21.35 1.49 -11.03
CA TYR A 289 -20.82 0.51 -10.09
C TYR A 289 -20.46 1.12 -8.73
N LEU A 290 -20.15 2.41 -8.68
CA LEU A 290 -19.67 3.08 -7.47
C LEU A 290 -20.64 2.94 -6.28
N PRO A 291 -21.97 3.10 -6.41
CA PRO A 291 -22.87 2.95 -5.27
C PRO A 291 -22.74 1.59 -4.57
N TRP A 292 -22.61 0.50 -5.33
CA TRP A 292 -22.47 -0.85 -4.80
C TRP A 292 -21.11 -1.08 -4.14
N ILE A 293 -20.04 -0.58 -4.76
CA ILE A 293 -18.68 -0.61 -4.21
C ILE A 293 -18.64 0.17 -2.90
N ARG A 294 -19.14 1.42 -2.89
CA ARG A 294 -19.14 2.33 -1.74
C ARG A 294 -19.94 1.78 -0.55
N ARG A 295 -21.08 1.14 -0.82
CA ARG A 295 -21.92 0.49 0.21
C ARG A 295 -21.19 -0.67 0.89
N THR A 296 -20.42 -1.43 0.12
CA THR A 296 -19.75 -2.64 0.59
C THR A 296 -18.39 -2.34 1.23
N LEU A 297 -17.59 -1.47 0.62
CA LEU A 297 -16.26 -1.07 1.10
C LEU A 297 -16.38 0.14 2.03
N THR A 298 -16.78 -0.15 3.27
CA THR A 298 -16.69 0.81 4.37
C THR A 298 -15.29 0.79 5.00
N GLU A 299 -14.98 1.80 5.82
CA GLU A 299 -13.75 1.79 6.63
C GLU A 299 -13.65 0.53 7.49
N GLN A 300 -14.77 0.09 8.09
CA GLN A 300 -14.81 -1.12 8.92
C GLN A 300 -14.59 -2.40 8.12
N ALA A 301 -15.14 -2.48 6.90
CA ALA A 301 -14.96 -3.62 6.01
C ALA A 301 -13.47 -3.76 5.60
N VAL A 302 -12.85 -2.66 5.20
CA VAL A 302 -11.42 -2.64 4.84
C VAL A 302 -10.55 -2.89 6.07
N ALA A 303 -10.87 -2.30 7.22
CA ALA A 303 -10.15 -2.56 8.47
C ALA A 303 -10.21 -4.04 8.87
N SER A 304 -11.37 -4.67 8.70
CA SER A 304 -11.57 -6.09 8.99
C SER A 304 -10.79 -6.99 8.03
N HIS A 305 -10.74 -6.64 6.74
CA HIS A 305 -9.96 -7.37 5.74
C HIS A 305 -8.45 -7.36 6.01
N TYR A 306 -7.93 -6.25 6.57
CA TYR A 306 -6.52 -6.09 6.92
C TYR A 306 -6.22 -6.28 8.42
N ALA A 307 -7.16 -6.79 9.20
CA ALA A 307 -7.03 -6.87 10.66
C ALA A 307 -5.83 -7.70 11.14
N HIS A 308 -5.34 -8.63 10.31
CA HIS A 308 -4.13 -9.42 10.61
C HIS A 308 -2.83 -8.61 10.59
N ILE A 309 -2.85 -7.40 10.05
CA ILE A 309 -1.66 -6.56 9.88
C ILE A 309 -1.84 -5.07 10.20
N LEU A 310 -3.08 -4.63 10.41
CA LEU A 310 -3.43 -3.23 10.70
C LEU A 310 -3.20 -2.91 12.18
N GLU A 311 -2.50 -1.80 12.45
CA GLU A 311 -2.17 -1.33 13.81
C GLU A 311 -2.73 0.09 14.09
N GLY A 312 -3.69 0.54 13.29
CA GLY A 312 -4.28 1.88 13.36
C GLY A 312 -5.65 1.96 12.73
N ALA A 313 -6.11 3.17 12.44
CA ALA A 313 -7.41 3.39 11.80
C ALA A 313 -7.35 3.20 10.28
N VAL A 314 -8.53 3.03 9.68
CA VAL A 314 -8.74 3.18 8.24
C VAL A 314 -9.60 4.41 8.02
N HIS A 315 -9.15 5.31 7.16
CA HIS A 315 -9.91 6.48 6.74
C HIS A 315 -10.31 6.34 5.28
N ARG A 316 -11.56 6.62 4.94
CA ARG A 316 -12.05 6.60 3.56
C ARG A 316 -12.31 8.02 3.05
N PHE A 317 -11.84 8.29 1.85
CA PHE A 317 -12.06 9.54 1.13
C PHE A 317 -12.72 9.26 -0.22
N ASP A 318 -13.81 9.96 -0.50
CA ASP A 318 -14.49 9.90 -1.79
C ASP A 318 -13.80 10.77 -2.84
N LEU A 319 -13.72 10.25 -4.07
CA LEU A 319 -13.20 10.93 -5.25
C LEU A 319 -14.30 10.94 -6.34
N PRO A 320 -15.35 11.75 -6.18
CA PRO A 320 -16.50 11.76 -7.08
C PRO A 320 -16.14 12.04 -8.54
N GLY A 321 -15.12 12.86 -8.81
CA GLY A 321 -14.72 13.21 -10.17
C GLY A 321 -14.17 12.05 -11.02
N VAL A 322 -13.71 10.97 -10.38
CA VAL A 322 -13.26 9.73 -11.07
C VAL A 322 -14.08 8.51 -10.64
N HIS A 323 -15.18 8.70 -9.94
CA HIS A 323 -15.98 7.62 -9.36
C HIS A 323 -15.14 6.65 -8.50
N GLY A 324 -14.28 7.20 -7.65
CA GLY A 324 -13.31 6.44 -6.87
C GLY A 324 -13.44 6.63 -5.35
N LEU A 325 -12.74 5.76 -4.63
CA LEU A 325 -12.56 5.76 -3.19
C LEU A 325 -11.06 5.63 -2.90
N ASN A 326 -10.55 6.38 -1.92
CA ASN A 326 -9.20 6.18 -1.38
C ASN A 326 -9.29 5.81 0.09
N PHE A 327 -8.64 4.72 0.47
CA PHE A 327 -8.51 4.30 1.86
C PHE A 327 -7.09 4.56 2.33
N LEU A 328 -6.93 5.23 3.47
CA LEU A 328 -5.65 5.37 4.16
C LEU A 328 -5.63 4.42 5.36
N LEU A 329 -4.75 3.43 5.33
CA LEU A 329 -4.56 2.44 6.37
C LEU A 329 -3.37 2.86 7.23
N GLU A 330 -3.62 3.22 8.48
CA GLU A 330 -2.59 3.68 9.40
C GLU A 330 -1.75 2.52 9.95
N ASN A 331 -0.46 2.79 10.13
CA ASN A 331 0.56 1.88 10.69
C ASN A 331 0.57 0.43 10.13
N VAL A 332 0.06 0.23 8.93
CA VAL A 332 -0.14 -1.11 8.35
C VAL A 332 1.12 -1.69 7.72
N LEU A 333 2.27 -1.01 7.68
CA LEU A 333 3.46 -1.51 6.96
C LEU A 333 4.55 -2.10 7.85
N GLY A 334 4.38 -2.16 9.17
CA GLY A 334 5.39 -2.74 10.08
C GLY A 334 6.68 -1.91 10.19
N GLY A 335 6.54 -0.58 10.11
CA GLY A 335 7.64 0.39 10.16
C GLY A 335 7.95 1.09 8.83
N GLY A 336 7.23 0.77 7.75
CA GLY A 336 7.40 1.34 6.42
C GLY A 336 8.51 0.69 5.58
N GLY A 337 8.64 1.10 4.32
CA GLY A 337 9.45 0.43 3.29
C GLY A 337 10.88 0.07 3.70
N THR A 338 11.57 0.98 4.41
CA THR A 338 12.97 0.79 4.78
C THR A 338 13.18 -0.02 6.06
N ALA A 339 12.18 -0.05 6.95
CA ALA A 339 12.28 -0.70 8.24
C ALA A 339 11.53 -2.03 8.33
N SER A 340 10.46 -2.22 7.56
CA SER A 340 9.60 -3.38 7.67
C SER A 340 10.35 -4.70 7.49
N LEU A 341 9.92 -5.71 8.25
CA LEU A 341 10.34 -7.09 8.00
C LEU A 341 9.49 -7.77 6.94
N ARG A 342 8.33 -7.23 6.56
CA ARG A 342 7.32 -7.90 5.73
C ARG A 342 7.78 -8.13 4.29
N ASN A 343 7.19 -9.11 3.60
CA ASN A 343 7.48 -9.38 2.19
C ASN A 343 7.06 -8.24 1.25
N ASP A 344 5.91 -7.60 1.53
CA ASP A 344 5.48 -6.38 0.85
C ASP A 344 5.56 -5.17 1.80
N PRO A 345 6.76 -4.59 1.96
CA PRO A 345 6.98 -3.49 2.89
C PRO A 345 6.43 -2.14 2.38
N GLN A 346 5.93 -2.09 1.14
CA GLN A 346 5.38 -0.89 0.49
C GLN A 346 3.86 -0.97 0.28
N GLY A 347 3.22 -2.09 0.63
CA GLY A 347 1.78 -2.29 0.43
C GLY A 347 1.36 -2.28 -1.05
N LYS A 348 2.26 -2.60 -1.98
CA LYS A 348 1.98 -2.57 -3.43
C LYS A 348 0.97 -3.63 -3.86
N ALA A 349 0.87 -4.72 -3.11
CA ALA A 349 -0.08 -5.79 -3.37
C ALA A 349 -1.45 -5.54 -2.75
N PHE A 350 -1.60 -4.58 -1.82
CA PHE A 350 -2.83 -4.43 -1.04
C PHE A 350 -4.05 -4.18 -1.92
N ALA A 351 -4.00 -3.23 -2.85
CA ALA A 351 -5.14 -3.03 -3.74
C ALA A 351 -5.48 -4.31 -4.53
N GLN A 352 -4.47 -5.03 -5.03
CA GLN A 352 -4.68 -6.28 -5.76
C GLN A 352 -5.33 -7.37 -4.89
N MET A 353 -4.95 -7.46 -3.61
CA MET A 353 -5.59 -8.36 -2.65
C MET A 353 -7.04 -7.93 -2.37
N LEU A 354 -7.31 -6.63 -2.24
CA LEU A 354 -8.65 -6.11 -2.00
C LEU A 354 -9.56 -6.27 -3.23
N LEU A 355 -9.00 -6.35 -4.45
CA LEU A 355 -9.78 -6.60 -5.67
C LEU A 355 -10.45 -8.00 -5.67
N ASP A 356 -10.05 -8.92 -4.79
CA ASP A 356 -10.75 -10.19 -4.55
C ASP A 356 -11.98 -10.04 -3.63
N TYR A 357 -12.20 -8.87 -3.03
CA TYR A 357 -13.26 -8.65 -2.04
C TYR A 357 -14.65 -8.85 -2.65
N PRO A 358 -15.56 -9.59 -2.00
CA PRO A 358 -16.90 -9.84 -2.51
C PRO A 358 -17.79 -8.59 -2.44
N VAL A 359 -18.39 -8.20 -3.56
CA VAL A 359 -19.32 -7.07 -3.66
C VAL A 359 -20.71 -7.55 -4.08
N SER A 360 -21.73 -7.13 -3.33
CA SER A 360 -23.13 -7.45 -3.62
C SER A 360 -23.72 -6.44 -4.61
N VAL A 361 -24.24 -6.94 -5.73
CA VAL A 361 -24.84 -6.14 -6.82
C VAL A 361 -26.17 -6.74 -7.29
N PRO A 362 -27.08 -5.97 -7.91
CA PRO A 362 -28.29 -6.52 -8.51
C PRO A 362 -27.96 -7.52 -9.62
N ARG A 363 -28.68 -8.65 -9.65
CA ARG A 363 -28.56 -9.66 -10.71
C ARG A 363 -28.74 -9.07 -12.11
N ALA A 364 -29.66 -8.12 -12.27
CA ALA A 364 -29.90 -7.46 -13.54
C ALA A 364 -28.65 -6.72 -14.05
N LEU A 365 -27.91 -6.05 -13.15
CA LEU A 365 -26.65 -5.38 -13.47
C LEU A 365 -25.58 -6.41 -13.87
N ALA A 366 -25.41 -7.48 -13.07
CA ALA A 366 -24.45 -8.54 -13.35
C ALA A 366 -24.74 -9.25 -14.68
N VAL A 367 -26.01 -9.50 -15.02
CA VAL A 367 -26.40 -10.11 -16.29
C VAL A 367 -26.18 -9.16 -17.47
N ALA A 368 -26.58 -7.89 -17.34
CA ALA A 368 -26.43 -6.89 -18.40
C ALA A 368 -24.96 -6.70 -18.79
N ASP A 369 -24.07 -6.63 -17.80
CA ASP A 369 -22.64 -6.38 -18.01
C ASP A 369 -21.79 -7.66 -18.04
N LYS A 370 -22.43 -8.83 -17.99
CA LYS A 370 -21.80 -10.16 -18.05
C LYS A 370 -20.72 -10.36 -16.97
N LEU A 371 -21.00 -9.91 -15.76
CA LEU A 371 -20.11 -10.04 -14.61
C LEU A 371 -20.07 -11.49 -14.11
N GLU A 372 -18.88 -11.99 -13.79
CA GLU A 372 -18.71 -13.32 -13.22
C GLU A 372 -19.19 -13.34 -11.75
N VAL A 373 -20.25 -14.11 -11.50
CA VAL A 373 -20.85 -14.28 -10.17
C VAL A 373 -20.06 -15.32 -9.39
N LEU A 374 -19.66 -14.98 -8.16
CA LEU A 374 -19.02 -15.92 -7.24
C LEU A 374 -19.99 -17.03 -6.85
N ALA A 375 -19.48 -18.26 -6.73
CA ALA A 375 -20.26 -19.37 -6.20
C ALA A 375 -20.69 -19.06 -4.76
N ALA A 376 -21.95 -19.38 -4.44
CA ALA A 376 -22.53 -19.19 -3.11
C ALA A 376 -21.89 -20.08 -2.04
#